data_AF-A0A7S1P8F8-F1
#
_entry.id   AF-A0A7S1P8F8-F1
#
_cell.length_a   1.000
_cell.length_b   1.000
_cell.length_c   1.000
_cell.angle_alpha   90.00
_cell.angle_beta   90.00
_cell.angle_gamma   90.00
#
_symmetry.space_group_name_H-M   'P 1'
#
loop_
_entity.id
_entity.type
_entity.pdbx_description
1 polymer ?
#
loop_
_entity_poly.entity_id
_entity_poly.type
_entity_poly.pdbx_seq_one_letter_code
_entity_poly.pdbx_strand_id
1 'polypeptide(L)'
;TVGGPDGSSTAVAAAAGAAASQRQLVTVCLSYPEVRFVAFVGYINDVTHIFPAMGSLFVLARGGGGVGGEGPCMLLELREKDIAERLDILVKKRLFEWATEVALREHQPREVLQEVHRLHGDWLYDKRAFDQAIQVYTKTIGCVEPSYVIEKYLDAQRIHNLATYLKKLHEAGVAEKE
;
A
#
# COMPACT_ATOMS: atom_id res chain seq x y z
N THR A 1 31.50 18.61 -29.18
CA THR A 1 30.22 17.87 -29.31
C THR A 1 29.98 17.14 -28.01
N VAL A 2 28.83 17.40 -27.38
CA VAL A 2 28.22 16.68 -26.24
C VAL A 2 29.01 16.80 -24.91
N GLY A 3 28.48 17.15 -23.74
CA GLY A 3 27.13 17.37 -23.20
C GLY A 3 27.27 17.25 -21.67
N GLY A 4 26.64 18.13 -20.87
CA GLY A 4 26.36 17.85 -19.45
C GLY A 4 25.11 16.96 -19.30
N PRO A 5 24.53 16.74 -18.10
CA PRO A 5 24.90 17.10 -16.71
C PRO A 5 25.18 15.82 -15.88
N ASP A 6 25.49 15.84 -14.58
CA ASP A 6 24.47 15.51 -13.55
C ASP A 6 25.05 15.62 -12.12
N GLY A 7 24.16 16.04 -11.23
CA GLY A 7 24.43 16.51 -9.88
C GLY A 7 25.04 15.48 -8.93
N SER A 8 25.96 16.00 -8.14
CA SER A 8 26.51 15.41 -6.94
C SER A 8 25.42 15.06 -5.92
N SER A 9 25.15 13.77 -5.72
CA SER A 9 24.56 13.27 -4.48
C SER A 9 25.67 12.60 -3.68
N THR A 10 26.27 13.39 -2.78
CA THR A 10 27.30 12.96 -1.83
C THR A 10 26.65 12.17 -0.70
N ALA A 11 26.88 10.85 -0.65
CA ALA A 11 26.68 10.07 0.56
C ALA A 11 28.02 9.98 1.32
N VAL A 12 28.08 10.69 2.44
CA VAL A 12 29.26 10.74 3.33
C VAL A 12 29.24 9.48 4.21
N ALA A 13 30.28 8.65 4.13
CA ALA A 13 30.49 7.52 5.04
C ALA A 13 31.81 7.74 5.79
N ALA A 14 31.72 8.00 7.10
CA ALA A 14 32.86 8.10 8.02
C ALA A 14 33.14 6.74 8.69
N ALA A 15 34.42 6.45 8.90
CA ALA A 15 34.95 5.15 9.33
C ALA A 15 35.26 5.04 10.83
N ALA A 16 35.35 3.78 11.28
CA ALA A 16 36.19 3.19 12.35
C ALA A 16 35.55 2.83 13.71
N GLY A 17 35.74 1.56 14.13
CA GLY A 17 35.85 1.14 15.54
C GLY A 17 35.15 -0.17 15.97
N ALA A 18 35.94 -1.20 16.27
CA ALA A 18 35.71 -2.39 17.13
C ALA A 18 34.37 -3.18 17.08
N ALA A 19 34.48 -4.48 16.77
CA ALA A 19 33.42 -5.45 16.49
C ALA A 19 32.51 -5.80 17.69
N ALA A 20 31.49 -4.98 17.90
CA ALA A 20 30.16 -5.51 18.20
C ALA A 20 29.43 -5.62 16.85
N SER A 21 28.72 -6.72 16.56
CA SER A 21 27.89 -6.80 15.35
C SER A 21 26.97 -5.57 15.31
N GLN A 22 27.29 -4.61 14.45
CA GLN A 22 26.71 -3.30 14.52
C GLN A 22 25.38 -3.40 13.79
N ARG A 23 24.30 -3.45 14.58
CA ARG A 23 22.92 -3.41 14.05
C ARG A 23 22.72 -2.06 13.39
N GLN A 24 22.73 -2.04 12.07
CA GLN A 24 22.41 -0.85 11.31
C GLN A 24 20.90 -0.87 11.01
N LEU A 25 20.21 0.21 11.40
CA LEU A 25 18.82 0.41 11.01
C LEU A 25 18.82 0.85 9.54
N VAL A 26 18.37 -0.02 8.66
CA VAL A 26 18.24 0.29 7.23
C VAL A 26 16.79 0.60 6.94
N THR A 27 16.52 1.83 6.53
CA THR A 27 15.18 2.27 6.11
C THR A 27 15.16 2.35 4.60
N VAL A 28 14.34 1.54 3.94
CA VAL A 28 14.13 1.61 2.49
C VAL A 28 12.78 2.25 2.22
N CYS A 29 12.83 3.50 1.74
CA CYS A 29 11.65 4.26 1.38
C CYS A 29 11.43 4.18 -0.13
N LEU A 30 10.24 3.73 -0.55
CA LEU A 30 9.75 3.97 -1.90
C LEU A 30 9.04 5.31 -1.88
N SER A 31 9.78 6.37 -2.20
CA SER A 31 9.27 7.74 -2.19
C SER A 31 8.63 8.05 -3.54
N TYR A 32 7.31 8.04 -3.58
CA TYR A 32 6.57 8.68 -4.66
C TYR A 32 6.30 10.14 -4.25
N PRO A 33 6.40 11.13 -5.16
CA PRO A 33 6.28 12.55 -4.82
C PRO A 33 5.01 12.91 -4.04
N GLU A 34 3.93 12.18 -4.29
CA GLU A 34 2.62 12.41 -3.67
C GLU A 34 2.25 11.37 -2.60
N VAL A 35 3.03 10.28 -2.49
CA VAL A 35 2.75 9.18 -1.56
C VAL A 35 4.04 8.78 -0.85
N ARG A 36 4.18 9.18 0.41
CA ARG A 36 5.28 8.71 1.28
C ARG A 36 4.93 7.32 1.83
N PHE A 37 5.26 6.28 1.08
CA PHE A 37 5.13 4.90 1.56
C PHE A 37 6.46 4.36 2.07
N VAL A 38 6.46 3.85 3.30
CA VAL A 38 7.61 3.11 3.83
C VAL A 38 7.40 1.64 3.49
N ALA A 39 8.06 1.18 2.44
CA ALA A 39 7.88 -0.17 1.92
C ALA A 39 8.56 -1.24 2.76
N PHE A 40 9.68 -0.91 3.39
CA PHE A 40 10.38 -1.83 4.28
C PHE A 40 11.19 -1.07 5.34
N VAL A 41 11.02 -1.49 6.59
CA VAL A 41 11.87 -1.08 7.71
C VAL A 41 12.34 -2.35 8.40
N GLY A 42 13.65 -2.49 8.54
CA GLY A 42 14.23 -3.65 9.20
C GLY A 42 15.63 -3.37 9.71
N TYR A 43 16.08 -4.21 10.63
CA TYR A 43 17.45 -4.21 11.11
C TYR A 43 18.25 -5.21 10.28
N ILE A 44 19.34 -4.74 9.67
CA ILE A 44 20.29 -5.59 8.94
C ILE A 44 21.66 -5.37 9.59
N ASN A 45 22.35 -6.46 9.91
CA ASN A 45 23.68 -6.38 10.52
C ASN A 45 24.73 -6.11 9.44
N ASP A 46 25.70 -5.25 9.75
CA ASP A 46 26.93 -5.07 8.96
C ASP A 46 26.69 -4.91 7.45
N VAL A 47 25.84 -3.95 7.06
CA VAL A 47 25.60 -3.63 5.64
C VAL A 47 26.85 -3.00 5.04
N THR A 48 27.28 -3.55 3.91
CA THR A 48 28.45 -3.07 3.16
C THR A 48 28.04 -2.29 1.93
N HIS A 49 27.09 -2.83 1.15
CA HIS A 49 26.66 -2.23 -0.10
C HIS A 49 25.16 -2.39 -0.30
N ILE A 50 24.55 -1.34 -0.85
CA ILE A 50 23.17 -1.35 -1.34
C ILE A 50 23.24 -0.96 -2.81
N PHE A 51 22.72 -1.79 -3.70
CA PHE A 51 22.78 -1.52 -5.14
C PHE A 51 21.52 -2.00 -5.87
N PRO A 52 21.02 -1.24 -6.86
CA PRO A 52 19.94 -1.70 -7.74
C PRO A 52 20.51 -2.62 -8.83
N ALA A 53 19.87 -3.78 -9.05
CA ALA A 53 20.17 -4.66 -10.17
C ALA A 53 18.92 -5.45 -10.56
N MET A 54 18.79 -5.83 -11.83
CA MET A 54 17.72 -6.74 -12.31
C MET A 54 16.28 -6.33 -11.91
N GLY A 55 16.01 -5.04 -11.69
CA GLY A 55 14.69 -4.56 -11.25
C GLY A 55 14.40 -4.72 -9.74
N SER A 56 15.37 -5.15 -8.94
CA SER A 56 15.27 -5.30 -7.48
C SER A 56 16.38 -4.50 -6.78
N LEU A 57 16.21 -4.23 -5.48
CA LEU A 57 17.24 -3.61 -4.65
C LEU A 57 17.97 -4.69 -3.85
N PHE A 58 19.29 -4.79 -4.00
CA PHE A 58 20.10 -5.76 -3.28
C PHE A 58 20.84 -5.12 -2.12
N VAL A 59 20.84 -5.79 -0.98
CA VAL A 59 21.60 -5.40 0.21
C VAL A 59 22.61 -6.49 0.54
N LEU A 60 23.90 -6.14 0.52
CA LEU A 60 24.99 -7.04 0.86
C LEU A 60 25.43 -6.77 2.30
N ALA A 61 25.31 -7.79 3.14
CA ALA A 61 25.62 -7.75 4.56
C ALA A 61 26.71 -8.77 4.89
N ARG A 62 27.65 -8.42 5.78
CA ARG A 62 28.63 -9.39 6.30
C ARG A 62 27.97 -10.20 7.42
N GLY A 63 28.04 -11.53 7.33
CA GLY A 63 27.63 -12.40 8.42
C GLY A 63 28.63 -12.36 9.56
N GLY A 64 28.32 -11.66 10.65
CA GLY A 64 29.12 -11.70 11.87
C GLY A 64 28.80 -12.96 12.67
N GLY A 65 29.53 -14.06 12.46
CA GLY A 65 29.29 -15.32 13.18
C GLY A 65 30.48 -16.27 13.35
N GLY A 66 31.60 -16.05 12.65
CA GLY A 66 32.80 -16.88 12.78
C GLY A 66 33.87 -16.23 13.68
N VAL A 67 34.42 -17.01 14.61
CA VAL A 67 35.70 -16.68 15.28
C VAL A 67 36.77 -16.61 14.18
N GLY A 68 37.11 -15.39 13.76
CA GLY A 68 38.03 -15.16 12.63
C GLY A 68 37.56 -14.11 11.60
N GLY A 69 36.36 -13.53 11.72
CA GLY A 69 35.90 -12.47 10.80
C GLY A 69 35.48 -12.97 9.40
N GLU A 70 35.52 -14.28 9.19
CA GLU A 70 35.02 -14.98 8.01
C GLU A 70 33.68 -15.63 8.35
N GLY A 71 32.61 -14.86 8.25
CA GLY A 71 31.26 -15.43 8.14
C GLY A 71 30.72 -15.23 6.73
N PRO A 72 29.71 -16.02 6.33
CA PRO A 72 29.15 -15.93 4.99
C PRO A 72 28.59 -14.52 4.75
N CYS A 73 28.90 -13.95 3.59
CA CYS A 73 28.22 -12.73 3.14
C CYS A 73 26.77 -13.09 2.79
N MET A 74 25.82 -12.32 3.33
CA MET A 74 24.40 -12.46 3.03
C MET A 74 24.03 -11.45 1.95
N LEU A 75 23.37 -11.93 0.89
CA LEU A 75 22.76 -11.08 -0.12
C LEU A 75 21.25 -11.12 0.07
N LEU A 76 20.66 -9.98 0.38
CA LEU A 76 19.22 -9.81 0.54
C LEU A 76 18.66 -9.14 -0.71
N GLU A 77 17.69 -9.79 -1.36
CA GLU A 77 16.92 -9.18 -2.43
C GLU A 77 15.66 -8.53 -1.85
N LEU A 78 15.54 -7.22 -2.02
CA LEU A 78 14.34 -6.46 -1.73
C LEU A 78 13.58 -6.28 -3.05
N ARG A 79 12.55 -7.11 -3.23
CA ARG A 79 11.66 -7.07 -4.39
C ARG A 79 10.42 -6.22 -4.08
N GLU A 80 10.07 -5.32 -4.98
CA GLU A 80 8.79 -4.62 -4.88
C GLU A 80 7.63 -5.62 -5.07
N LYS A 81 6.62 -5.50 -4.20
CA LYS A 81 5.42 -6.32 -4.28
C LYS A 81 4.57 -5.88 -5.45
N ASP A 82 3.88 -6.85 -6.06
CA ASP A 82 2.92 -6.57 -7.11
C ASP A 82 1.76 -5.70 -6.58
N ILE A 83 1.08 -4.97 -7.47
CA ILE A 83 -0.04 -4.07 -7.13
C ILE A 83 -1.12 -4.84 -6.38
N ALA A 84 -1.47 -6.05 -6.83
CA ALA A 84 -2.49 -6.88 -6.20
C ALA A 84 -2.14 -7.22 -4.73
N GLU A 85 -0.89 -7.62 -4.48
CA GLU A 85 -0.41 -7.90 -3.11
C GLU A 85 -0.37 -6.64 -2.24
N ARG A 86 0.04 -5.50 -2.82
CA ARG A 86 0.07 -4.22 -2.10
C ARG A 86 -1.33 -3.82 -1.65
N LEU A 87 -2.32 -3.92 -2.54
CA LEU A 87 -3.72 -3.62 -2.22
C LEU A 87 -4.27 -4.57 -1.15
N ASP A 88 -4.02 -5.87 -1.26
CA ASP A 88 -4.44 -6.86 -0.25
C ASP A 88 -3.86 -6.54 1.14
N ILE A 89 -2.58 -6.16 1.22
CA ILE A 89 -1.95 -5.74 2.48
C ILE A 89 -2.62 -4.48 3.05
N LEU A 90 -2.89 -3.48 2.21
CA LEU A 90 -3.52 -2.23 2.65
C LEU A 90 -4.94 -2.47 3.18
N VAL A 91 -5.73 -3.28 2.48
CA VAL A 91 -7.09 -3.67 2.89
C VAL A 91 -7.07 -4.47 4.19
N LYS A 92 -6.15 -5.44 4.34
CA LYS A 92 -5.96 -6.20 5.58
C LYS A 92 -5.58 -5.31 6.76
N LYS A 93 -4.76 -4.29 6.52
CA LYS A 93 -4.37 -3.29 7.54
C LYS A 93 -5.40 -2.20 7.79
N ARG A 94 -6.57 -2.24 7.13
CA ARG A 94 -7.64 -1.23 7.22
C ARG A 94 -7.22 0.17 6.73
N LEU A 95 -6.25 0.24 5.82
CA LEU A 95 -5.75 1.46 5.20
C LEU A 95 -6.47 1.71 3.86
N PHE A 96 -7.79 1.90 3.91
CA PHE A 96 -8.64 1.95 2.71
C PHE A 96 -8.45 3.20 1.84
N GLU A 97 -8.20 4.37 2.45
CA GLU A 97 -7.90 5.60 1.70
C GLU A 97 -6.63 5.42 0.86
N TRP A 98 -5.56 4.89 1.48
CA TRP A 98 -4.32 4.57 0.78
C TRP A 98 -4.51 3.50 -0.31
N ALA A 99 -5.32 2.47 -0.05
CA ALA A 99 -5.64 1.46 -1.07
C ALA A 99 -6.34 2.08 -2.29
N THR A 100 -7.24 3.04 -2.05
CA THR A 100 -7.96 3.77 -3.09
C THR A 100 -7.00 4.65 -3.90
N GLU A 101 -6.13 5.41 -3.23
CA GLU A 101 -5.10 6.23 -3.89
C GLU A 101 -4.15 5.39 -4.74
N VAL A 102 -3.67 4.26 -4.22
CA VAL A 102 -2.79 3.35 -4.96
C VAL A 102 -3.51 2.76 -6.17
N ALA A 103 -4.77 2.33 -6.02
CA ALA A 103 -5.55 1.80 -7.14
C ALA A 103 -5.79 2.85 -8.23
N LEU A 104 -6.07 4.11 -7.86
CA LEU A 104 -6.26 5.21 -8.80
C LEU A 104 -4.95 5.56 -9.54
N ARG A 105 -3.83 5.61 -8.83
CA ARG A 105 -2.53 5.97 -9.40
C ARG A 105 -2.00 4.92 -10.37
N GLU A 106 -2.18 3.65 -10.02
CA GLU A 106 -1.75 2.52 -10.85
C GLU A 106 -2.78 2.16 -11.94
N HIS A 107 -3.74 3.06 -12.21
CA HIS A 107 -4.79 2.92 -13.22
C HIS A 107 -5.49 1.56 -13.19
N GLN A 108 -5.77 1.05 -11.99
CA GLN A 108 -6.43 -0.24 -11.82
C GLN A 108 -7.86 -0.19 -12.37
N PRO A 109 -8.37 -1.32 -12.87
CA PRO A 109 -9.72 -1.40 -13.39
C PRO A 109 -10.73 -0.99 -12.32
N ARG A 110 -11.86 -0.42 -12.76
CA ARG A 110 -12.93 0.08 -11.88
C ARG A 110 -13.44 -1.01 -10.93
N GLU A 111 -13.43 -2.28 -11.35
CA GLU A 111 -13.80 -3.44 -10.54
C GLU A 111 -12.96 -3.56 -9.27
N VAL A 112 -11.64 -3.42 -9.37
CA VAL A 112 -10.71 -3.49 -8.22
C VAL A 112 -10.96 -2.33 -7.26
N LEU A 113 -11.16 -1.13 -7.78
CA LEU A 113 -11.47 0.06 -6.98
C LEU A 113 -12.80 -0.10 -6.23
N GLN A 114 -13.82 -0.64 -6.90
CA GLN A 114 -15.12 -0.88 -6.29
C GLN A 114 -15.08 -1.98 -5.23
N GLU A 115 -14.26 -3.02 -5.42
CA GLU A 115 -14.05 -4.04 -4.40
C GLU A 115 -13.38 -3.45 -3.13
N VAL A 116 -12.39 -2.57 -3.29
CA VAL A 116 -11.77 -1.86 -2.16
C VAL A 116 -12.82 -1.02 -1.41
N HIS A 117 -13.69 -0.30 -2.13
CA HIS A 117 -14.79 0.44 -1.53
C HIS A 117 -15.82 -0.48 -0.85
N ARG A 118 -16.14 -1.64 -1.41
CA ARG A 118 -17.04 -2.63 -0.80
C ARG A 118 -16.50 -3.08 0.55
N LEU A 119 -15.22 -3.49 0.59
CA LEU A 119 -14.55 -3.91 1.82
C LEU A 119 -14.41 -2.77 2.84
N HIS A 120 -14.22 -1.53 2.37
CA HIS A 120 -14.23 -0.35 3.23
C HIS A 120 -15.61 -0.12 3.86
N GLY A 121 -16.68 -0.22 3.06
CA GLY A 121 -18.07 -0.12 3.52
C GLY A 121 -18.42 -1.22 4.53
N ASP A 122 -17.98 -2.45 4.28
CA ASP A 122 -18.17 -3.59 5.18
C ASP A 122 -17.50 -3.33 6.55
N TRP A 123 -16.25 -2.88 6.55
CA TRP A 123 -15.54 -2.56 7.78
C TRP A 123 -16.18 -1.41 8.57
N LEU A 124 -16.64 -0.35 7.88
CA LEU A 124 -17.35 0.76 8.52
C LEU A 124 -18.70 0.31 9.09
N TYR A 125 -19.38 -0.60 8.40
CA TYR A 125 -20.63 -1.21 8.85
C TYR A 125 -20.42 -2.02 10.14
N ASP A 126 -19.38 -2.86 10.20
CA ASP A 126 -19.00 -3.61 11.39
C ASP A 126 -18.65 -2.69 12.58
N LYS A 127 -18.06 -1.52 12.28
CA LYS A 127 -17.76 -0.47 13.27
C LYS A 127 -19.00 0.32 13.73
N ARG A 128 -20.19 0.02 13.19
CA ARG A 128 -21.45 0.75 13.40
C ARG A 128 -21.44 2.20 12.91
N ALA A 129 -20.52 2.55 12.02
CA ALA A 129 -20.42 3.85 11.38
C ALA A 129 -21.30 3.89 10.11
N PHE A 130 -22.62 3.72 10.30
CA PHE A 130 -23.56 3.49 9.18
C PHE A 130 -23.66 4.64 8.19
N ASP A 131 -23.54 5.89 8.67
CA ASP A 131 -23.65 7.10 7.85
C ASP A 131 -22.42 7.30 6.95
N GLN A 132 -21.24 6.84 7.40
CA GLN A 132 -20.03 6.84 6.57
C GLN A 132 -20.05 5.65 5.62
N ALA A 133 -20.45 4.46 6.10
CA ALA A 133 -20.54 3.25 5.29
C ALA A 133 -21.44 3.45 4.06
N ILE A 134 -22.59 4.13 4.21
CA ILE A 134 -23.52 4.35 3.09
C ILE A 134 -22.95 5.29 2.01
N GLN A 135 -22.12 6.25 2.41
CA GLN A 135 -21.40 7.13 1.47
C GLN A 135 -20.34 6.36 0.68
N VAL A 136 -19.76 5.31 1.27
CA VAL A 136 -18.82 4.44 0.57
C VAL A 136 -19.55 3.48 -0.36
N TYR A 137 -20.65 2.85 0.08
CA TYR A 137 -21.46 1.96 -0.77
C TYR A 137 -22.10 2.69 -1.97
N THR A 138 -22.40 3.98 -1.85
CA THR A 138 -22.86 4.75 -3.02
C THR A 138 -21.79 4.91 -4.10
N LYS A 139 -20.50 4.75 -3.76
CA LYS A 139 -19.40 4.72 -4.76
C LYS A 139 -19.24 3.36 -5.43
N THR A 140 -19.84 2.29 -4.90
CA THR A 140 -19.79 0.93 -5.48
C THR A 140 -20.95 0.64 -6.43
N ILE A 141 -21.77 1.65 -6.75
CA ILE A 141 -22.87 1.50 -7.71
C ILE A 141 -22.27 1.24 -9.10
N GLY A 142 -22.72 0.14 -9.73
CA GLY A 142 -22.32 -0.27 -11.07
C GLY A 142 -21.49 -1.56 -11.14
N CYS A 143 -20.82 -1.99 -10.07
CA CYS A 143 -20.23 -3.34 -10.00
C CYS A 143 -20.78 -4.19 -8.85
N VAL A 144 -21.13 -3.59 -7.71
CA VAL A 144 -21.71 -4.35 -6.58
C VAL A 144 -23.24 -4.37 -6.71
N GLU A 145 -23.82 -5.56 -6.52
CA GLU A 145 -25.27 -5.73 -6.61
C GLU A 145 -25.99 -4.90 -5.52
N PRO A 146 -26.95 -4.02 -5.89
CA PRO A 146 -27.64 -3.19 -4.92
C PRO A 146 -28.38 -3.98 -3.84
N SER A 147 -28.87 -5.18 -4.17
CA SER A 147 -29.53 -6.12 -3.25
C SER A 147 -28.69 -6.37 -1.99
N TYR A 148 -27.37 -6.52 -2.15
CA TYR A 148 -26.43 -6.75 -1.05
C TYR A 148 -26.47 -5.65 0.02
N VAL A 149 -26.48 -4.39 -0.43
CA VAL A 149 -26.50 -3.23 0.48
C VAL A 149 -27.90 -3.05 1.08
N ILE A 150 -28.95 -3.29 0.29
CA ILE A 150 -30.34 -3.16 0.73
C ILE A 150 -30.64 -4.15 1.87
N GLU A 151 -30.28 -5.42 1.71
CA GLU A 151 -30.46 -6.45 2.75
C GLU A 151 -29.78 -6.06 4.06
N LYS A 152 -28.51 -5.64 4.02
CA LYS A 152 -27.78 -5.19 5.22
C LYS A 152 -28.48 -4.05 5.95
N TYR A 153 -28.95 -3.03 5.24
CA TYR A 153 -29.52 -1.83 5.87
C TYR A 153 -30.99 -1.98 6.27
N LEU A 154 -31.71 -2.95 5.69
CA LEU A 154 -33.05 -3.36 6.13
C LEU A 154 -32.99 -3.99 7.53
N ASP A 155 -32.04 -4.90 7.77
CA ASP A 155 -31.86 -5.58 9.06
C ASP A 155 -31.51 -4.60 10.20
N ALA A 156 -30.71 -3.58 9.90
CA ALA A 156 -30.34 -2.55 10.86
C ALA A 156 -31.48 -1.54 11.17
N GLN A 157 -32.65 -1.65 10.53
CA GLN A 157 -33.76 -0.69 10.60
C GLN A 157 -33.33 0.77 10.31
N ARG A 158 -32.33 0.97 9.43
CA ARG A 158 -31.78 2.30 9.10
C ARG A 158 -32.42 2.87 7.84
N ILE A 159 -33.70 3.16 7.93
CA ILE A 159 -34.55 3.61 6.82
C ILE A 159 -33.99 4.88 6.16
N HIS A 160 -33.42 5.82 6.92
CA HIS A 160 -32.86 7.05 6.37
C HIS A 160 -31.65 6.81 5.45
N ASN A 161 -30.74 5.92 5.87
CA ASN A 161 -29.53 5.60 5.10
C ASN A 161 -29.90 4.77 3.87
N LEU A 162 -30.85 3.85 4.01
CA LEU A 162 -31.41 3.11 2.89
C LEU A 162 -32.08 4.05 1.87
N ALA A 163 -32.89 5.00 2.32
CA ALA A 163 -33.54 5.97 1.43
C ALA A 163 -32.50 6.82 0.67
N THR A 164 -31.42 7.24 1.34
CA THR A 164 -30.33 7.98 0.71
C THR A 164 -29.63 7.14 -0.36
N TYR A 165 -29.37 5.85 -0.07
CA TYR A 165 -28.78 4.93 -1.03
C TYR A 165 -29.68 4.68 -2.23
N LEU A 166 -30.97 4.43 -2.02
CA LEU A 166 -31.95 4.21 -3.09
C LEU A 166 -32.12 5.46 -3.98
N LYS A 167 -32.10 6.66 -3.39
CA LYS A 167 -32.11 7.90 -4.17
C LYS A 167 -30.90 8.00 -5.09
N LYS A 168 -29.70 7.76 -4.55
CA LYS A 168 -28.44 7.76 -5.30
C LYS A 168 -28.40 6.67 -6.37
N LEU A 169 -28.93 5.49 -6.06
CA LEU A 169 -29.05 4.38 -7.00
C LEU A 169 -29.97 4.73 -8.17
N HIS A 170 -31.10 5.40 -7.89
CA HIS A 170 -32.01 5.86 -8.93
C HIS A 170 -31.37 6.93 -9.81
N GLU A 171 -30.71 7.94 -9.21
CA GLU A 171 -29.96 8.96 -9.95
C GLU A 171 -28.89 8.33 -10.86
N ALA A 172 -28.15 7.33 -10.36
CA ALA A 172 -27.13 6.62 -11.13
C ALA A 172 -27.72 5.73 -12.24
N GLY A 173 -28.82 5.03 -11.98
CA GLY A 173 -29.49 4.18 -12.97
C GLY A 173 -30.26 4.96 -14.04
N VAL A 174 -30.63 6.21 -13.75
CA VAL A 174 -31.12 7.17 -14.75
C VAL A 174 -29.94 7.69 -15.57
N ALA A 175 -28.79 7.96 -14.95
CA ALA A 175 -27.57 8.41 -15.65
C ALA A 175 -26.92 7.33 -16.53
N GLU A 176 -27.10 6.04 -16.25
CA GLU A 176 -26.63 4.94 -17.12
C GLU A 176 -27.50 4.71 -18.36
N LYS A 177 -28.69 5.31 -18.43
CA LYS A 177 -29.67 5.11 -19.52
C LYS A 177 -29.74 6.24 -20.56
N GLU A 178 -28.88 7.26 -20.46
CA GLU A 178 -28.70 8.32 -21.47
C GLU A 178 -27.34 8.19 -22.15
#